data_AF-A0A4V0K3A5-F1
#
_entry.id   AF-A0A4V0K3A5-F1
#
_cell.length_a   1.000
_cell.length_b   1.000
_cell.length_c   1.000
_cell.angle_alpha   90.00
_cell.angle_beta   90.00
_cell.angle_gamma   90.00
#
_symmetry.space_group_name_H-M   'P 1'
#
loop_
_entity.id
_entity.type
_entity.pdbx_description
1 polymer ?
#
loop_
_entity_poly.entity_id
_entity_poly.type
_entity_poly.pdbx_seq_one_letter_code
_entity_poly.pdbx_strand_id
1 'polypeptide(L)'
;MNKRYITIALTLLSLAGYIQNVVFASETASDGATGLANQISVFDEYDDDMICENLEEASIALDHAKDSSTLLLKLAENMDGYSLDSSGNENRPIYSKKIGIIDIGRLQVTIPSASKYDDVINTIWDYNDKQKLDDIFIIGYLARVYTPFLVIMEQGNIYQTVRTIRRRFSVAAKIKVSNDTTVIVCPTRTLNYIGGIVKKTNLIEFLHSTKPIETDIKAEQALDKLRSNIAGYIIKHRDDSVEVTYINAICEFRNYNNNKRDRDITYTNILNLAKNI
;
A
#
# COMPACT_ATOMS: atom_id res chain seq x y z
N MET A 1 -8.31 24.80 -5.05
CA MET A 1 -8.82 23.54 -4.45
C MET A 1 -10.36 23.58 -4.35
N ASN A 2 -11.07 22.57 -4.87
CA ASN A 2 -12.55 22.50 -4.90
C ASN A 2 -13.12 22.24 -3.49
N LYS A 3 -14.19 22.95 -3.09
CA LYS A 3 -14.84 22.81 -1.78
C LYS A 3 -15.35 21.39 -1.50
N ARG A 4 -15.82 20.68 -2.54
CA ARG A 4 -16.26 19.27 -2.42
C ARG A 4 -15.10 18.34 -2.08
N TYR A 5 -13.95 18.56 -2.71
CA TYR A 5 -12.75 17.76 -2.50
C TYR A 5 -12.24 17.81 -1.05
N ILE A 6 -12.13 19.03 -0.49
CA ILE A 6 -11.73 19.22 0.92
C ILE A 6 -12.64 18.44 1.87
N THR A 7 -13.94 18.44 1.58
CA THR A 7 -14.94 17.73 2.39
C THR A 7 -14.68 16.22 2.37
N ILE A 8 -14.37 15.65 1.20
CA ILE A 8 -14.10 14.22 1.04
C ILE A 8 -12.82 13.83 1.76
N ALA A 9 -11.73 14.56 1.53
CA ALA A 9 -10.44 14.28 2.17
C ALA A 9 -10.55 14.30 3.70
N LEU A 10 -11.19 15.34 4.26
CA LEU A 10 -11.40 15.46 5.70
C LEU A 10 -12.29 14.34 6.26
N THR A 11 -13.31 13.92 5.52
CA THR A 11 -14.20 12.82 5.92
C THR A 11 -13.46 11.48 5.90
N LEU A 12 -12.61 11.23 4.92
CA LEU A 12 -11.81 10.01 4.85
C LEU A 12 -10.69 9.98 5.88
N LEU A 13 -10.08 11.14 6.18
CA LEU A 13 -9.09 11.28 7.27
C LEU A 13 -9.71 10.89 8.62
N SER A 14 -10.91 11.38 8.93
CA SER A 14 -11.59 11.01 10.17
C SER A 14 -11.94 9.53 10.21
N LEU A 15 -12.44 8.97 9.10
CA LEU A 15 -12.78 7.54 8.99
C LEU A 15 -11.54 6.65 9.07
N ALA A 16 -10.40 7.06 8.53
CA ALA A 16 -9.14 6.31 8.55
C ALA A 16 -8.40 6.41 9.90
N GLY A 17 -8.93 7.14 10.89
CA GLY A 17 -8.31 7.26 12.22
C GLY A 17 -7.24 8.35 12.31
N TYR A 18 -7.09 9.21 11.29
CA TYR A 18 -6.19 10.37 11.31
C TYR A 18 -6.80 11.57 12.09
N ILE A 19 -7.41 11.32 13.25
CA ILE A 19 -8.12 12.34 14.04
C ILE A 19 -7.18 13.45 14.57
N GLN A 20 -5.86 13.21 14.59
CA GLN A 20 -4.89 14.14 15.19
C GLN A 20 -4.08 15.02 14.23
N ASN A 21 -4.36 15.03 12.93
CA ASN A 21 -3.61 15.88 12.00
C ASN A 21 -4.49 16.99 11.42
N VAL A 22 -4.83 17.99 12.25
CA VAL A 22 -4.90 19.39 11.76
C VAL A 22 -3.59 19.75 11.04
N VAL A 23 -2.51 19.00 11.27
CA VAL A 23 -1.23 19.05 10.56
C VAL A 23 -1.30 18.70 9.07
N PHE A 24 -2.21 17.83 8.61
CA PHE A 24 -2.39 17.61 7.15
C PHE A 24 -3.13 18.78 6.48
N ALA A 25 -3.89 19.55 7.26
CA ALA A 25 -4.40 20.84 6.82
C ALA A 25 -3.38 21.99 7.07
N SER A 26 -2.34 21.80 7.87
CA SER A 26 -1.38 22.87 8.21
C SER A 26 -0.26 23.07 7.19
N GLU A 27 -0.16 22.25 6.14
CA GLU A 27 0.54 22.68 4.92
C GLU A 27 -0.13 23.91 4.28
N THR A 28 -1.38 24.24 4.67
CA THR A 28 -2.13 25.38 4.13
C THR A 28 -2.24 26.59 5.06
N ALA A 29 -1.63 26.56 6.25
CA ALA A 29 -1.70 27.68 7.18
C ALA A 29 -0.33 27.93 7.85
N SER A 30 0.58 28.54 7.10
CA SER A 30 1.67 29.32 7.72
C SER A 30 1.18 30.75 7.91
N ASP A 31 1.13 31.16 9.16
CA ASP A 31 0.84 32.52 9.60
C ASP A 31 2.09 33.40 9.42
N GLY A 32 1.88 34.62 8.92
CA GLY A 32 2.80 35.74 9.14
C GLY A 32 4.03 35.90 8.24
N ALA A 33 3.85 36.72 7.20
CA ALA A 33 4.85 37.60 6.57
C ALA A 33 5.76 37.07 5.43
N THR A 34 5.44 37.60 4.24
CA THR A 34 6.29 37.88 3.06
C THR A 34 6.86 36.70 2.26
N GLY A 35 6.13 36.35 1.20
CA GLY A 35 6.64 35.59 0.06
C GLY A 35 5.51 34.89 -0.69
N LEU A 36 5.07 35.44 -1.82
CA LEU A 36 4.05 34.87 -2.70
C LEU A 36 4.64 33.63 -3.42
N ALA A 37 4.80 32.52 -2.69
CA ALA A 37 5.14 31.23 -3.28
C ALA A 37 3.83 30.44 -3.48
N ASN A 38 3.56 30.06 -4.73
CA ASN A 38 2.37 29.31 -5.14
C ASN A 38 2.08 28.15 -4.19
N GLN A 39 0.92 28.19 -3.52
CA GLN A 39 0.35 27.04 -2.84
C GLN A 39 -0.07 26.02 -3.91
N ILE A 40 0.87 25.15 -4.30
CA ILE A 40 0.59 23.98 -5.13
C ILE A 40 -0.29 23.06 -4.30
N SER A 41 -1.48 22.76 -4.79
CA SER A 41 -2.36 21.79 -4.15
C SER A 41 -1.77 20.39 -4.36
N VAL A 42 -1.81 19.53 -3.34
CA VAL A 42 -1.32 18.13 -3.41
C VAL A 42 -1.94 17.34 -4.58
N PHE A 43 -3.03 17.86 -5.16
CA PHE A 43 -3.73 17.29 -6.31
C PHE A 43 -3.25 17.77 -7.67
N ASP A 44 -2.48 18.85 -7.70
CA ASP A 44 -1.96 19.42 -8.94
C ASP A 44 -0.92 18.49 -9.59
N GLU A 45 -0.45 17.47 -8.83
CA GLU A 45 0.42 16.38 -9.28
C GLU A 45 -0.31 15.25 -10.02
N TYR A 46 -1.65 15.26 -10.04
CA TYR A 46 -2.47 14.22 -10.68
C TYR A 46 -3.24 14.74 -11.89
N ASP A 47 -3.40 13.89 -12.89
CA ASP A 47 -4.29 14.17 -14.01
C ASP A 47 -5.75 14.25 -13.51
N ASP A 48 -6.48 15.30 -13.90
CA ASP A 48 -7.88 15.54 -13.48
C ASP A 48 -8.83 14.37 -13.85
N ASP A 49 -8.46 13.56 -14.85
CA ASP A 49 -9.20 12.36 -15.24
C ASP A 49 -9.03 11.17 -14.27
N MET A 50 -8.01 11.20 -13.41
CA MET A 50 -7.77 10.18 -12.38
C MET A 50 -8.46 10.51 -11.06
N ILE A 51 -8.75 11.78 -10.78
CA ILE A 51 -9.33 12.22 -9.51
C ILE A 51 -10.81 11.80 -9.45
N CYS A 52 -11.18 11.10 -8.38
CA CYS A 52 -12.54 10.68 -8.11
C CYS A 52 -13.08 11.36 -6.85
N GLU A 53 -14.05 12.25 -7.02
CA GLU A 53 -14.74 12.95 -5.94
C GLU A 53 -16.00 12.18 -5.43
N ASN A 54 -16.11 10.86 -5.68
CA ASN A 54 -17.23 10.07 -5.17
C ASN A 54 -16.90 9.56 -3.75
N LEU A 55 -17.53 10.17 -2.74
CA LEU A 55 -17.32 9.82 -1.33
C LEU A 55 -17.74 8.38 -0.99
N GLU A 56 -18.82 7.88 -1.60
CA GLU A 56 -19.31 6.51 -1.37
C GLU A 56 -18.30 5.50 -1.90
N GLU A 57 -17.83 5.68 -3.13
CA GLU A 57 -16.80 4.82 -3.73
C GLU A 57 -15.50 4.84 -2.91
N ALA A 58 -15.08 6.04 -2.47
CA ALA A 58 -13.89 6.20 -1.65
C ALA A 58 -14.01 5.53 -0.27
N SER A 59 -15.19 5.59 0.36
CA SER A 59 -15.46 4.92 1.64
C SER A 59 -15.34 3.40 1.51
N ILE A 60 -15.94 2.83 0.47
CA ILE A 60 -15.89 1.38 0.22
C ILE A 60 -14.44 0.94 -0.09
N ALA A 61 -13.71 1.74 -0.88
CA ALA A 61 -12.29 1.48 -1.14
C ALA A 61 -11.44 1.53 0.15
N LEU A 62 -11.73 2.47 1.05
CA LEU A 62 -11.05 2.57 2.34
C LEU A 62 -11.32 1.34 3.23
N ASP A 63 -12.58 0.87 3.29
CA ASP A 63 -12.93 -0.34 4.05
C ASP A 63 -12.19 -1.56 3.48
N HIS A 64 -12.14 -1.69 2.15
CA HIS A 64 -11.37 -2.75 1.49
C HIS A 64 -9.87 -2.71 1.84
N ALA A 65 -9.30 -1.52 1.97
CA ALA A 65 -7.91 -1.34 2.40
C ALA A 65 -7.73 -1.66 3.90
N LYS A 66 -8.66 -1.28 4.77
CA LYS A 66 -8.65 -1.59 6.21
C LYS A 66 -8.72 -3.08 6.49
N ASP A 67 -9.56 -3.82 5.77
CA ASP A 67 -9.63 -5.28 5.85
C ASP A 67 -8.28 -5.92 5.49
N SER A 68 -7.66 -5.41 4.43
CA SER A 68 -6.35 -5.88 3.97
C SER A 68 -5.25 -5.56 4.99
N SER A 69 -5.27 -4.35 5.56
CA SER A 69 -4.38 -3.94 6.66
C SER A 69 -4.53 -4.83 7.89
N THR A 70 -5.76 -5.13 8.29
CA THR A 70 -6.06 -6.02 9.42
C THR A 70 -5.47 -7.41 9.21
N LEU A 71 -5.61 -7.98 8.01
CA LEU A 71 -5.02 -9.27 7.69
C LEU A 71 -3.47 -9.21 7.69
N LEU A 72 -2.88 -8.17 7.12
CA LEU A 72 -1.43 -7.97 7.13
C LEU A 72 -0.85 -7.87 8.54
N LEU A 73 -1.51 -7.14 9.45
CA LEU A 73 -1.10 -7.05 10.85
C LEU A 73 -1.15 -8.42 11.54
N LYS A 74 -2.24 -9.17 11.36
CA LYS A 74 -2.35 -10.53 11.92
C LYS A 74 -1.30 -11.49 11.38
N LEU A 75 -0.92 -11.36 10.10
CA LEU A 75 0.19 -12.13 9.51
C LEU A 75 1.55 -11.68 10.07
N ALA A 76 1.70 -10.40 10.42
CA ALA A 76 2.93 -9.87 11.00
C ALA A 76 3.16 -10.31 12.45
N GLU A 77 2.08 -10.55 13.21
CA GLU A 77 2.14 -10.96 14.62
C GLU A 77 2.54 -12.43 14.82
N ASN A 78 2.24 -13.29 13.86
CA ASN A 78 2.47 -14.74 13.98
C ASN A 78 3.67 -15.21 13.14
N MET A 79 4.69 -15.75 13.82
CA MET A 79 5.88 -16.34 13.20
C MET A 79 5.86 -17.88 13.17
N ASP A 80 4.81 -18.51 13.69
CA ASP A 80 4.72 -19.97 13.76
C ASP A 80 4.75 -20.59 12.37
N GLY A 81 5.60 -21.61 12.18
CA GLY A 81 5.69 -22.36 10.93
C GLY A 81 6.39 -21.64 9.78
N TYR A 82 7.02 -20.48 10.03
CA TYR A 82 7.95 -19.89 9.08
C TYR A 82 9.31 -20.61 9.11
N SER A 83 9.89 -20.82 7.93
CA SER A 83 11.27 -21.23 7.74
C SER A 83 12.12 -20.04 7.30
N LEU A 84 13.34 -19.93 7.82
CA LEU A 84 14.32 -18.97 7.32
C LEU A 84 14.82 -19.44 5.93
N ASP A 85 14.79 -18.55 4.95
CA ASP A 85 15.32 -18.86 3.62
C ASP A 85 16.85 -18.93 3.69
N SER A 86 17.40 -20.15 3.65
CA SER A 86 18.84 -20.41 3.79
C SER A 86 19.63 -20.23 2.49
N SER A 87 19.05 -19.65 1.45
CA SER A 87 19.69 -19.52 0.13
C SER A 87 20.60 -18.29 0.05
N GLY A 88 21.88 -18.42 0.45
CA GLY A 88 22.95 -17.47 0.13
C GLY A 88 23.90 -17.11 1.28
N ASN A 89 25.07 -16.55 0.92
CA ASN A 89 26.20 -16.18 1.81
C ASN A 89 25.93 -15.01 2.78
N GLU A 90 24.68 -14.56 2.93
CA GLU A 90 24.31 -13.46 3.81
C GLU A 90 23.07 -13.86 4.62
N ASN A 91 23.11 -13.68 5.94
CA ASN A 91 21.95 -13.82 6.83
C ASN A 91 20.88 -12.77 6.47
N ARG A 92 20.10 -13.02 5.42
CA ARG A 92 18.96 -12.18 5.07
C ARG A 92 17.78 -12.59 5.95
N PRO A 93 17.10 -11.67 6.65
CA PRO A 93 15.96 -11.97 7.52
C PRO A 93 14.68 -12.21 6.68
N ILE A 94 14.79 -13.10 5.69
CA ILE A 94 13.71 -13.51 4.79
C ILE A 94 13.17 -14.84 5.31
N TYR A 95 11.86 -14.86 5.52
CA TYR A 95 11.13 -16.01 6.03
C TYR A 95 10.04 -16.38 5.05
N SER A 96 9.85 -17.69 4.86
CA SER A 96 8.83 -18.24 3.99
C SER A 96 7.94 -19.21 4.75
N LYS A 97 6.66 -19.27 4.35
CA LYS A 97 5.68 -20.22 4.88
C LYS A 97 4.69 -20.57 3.77
N LYS A 98 4.35 -21.85 3.62
CA LYS A 98 3.36 -22.31 2.66
C LYS A 98 2.10 -22.83 3.35
N ILE A 99 0.92 -22.39 2.88
CA ILE A 99 -0.39 -22.80 3.39
C ILE A 99 -1.25 -23.17 2.20
N GLY A 100 -1.43 -24.47 1.95
CA GLY A 100 -2.13 -24.97 0.78
C GLY A 100 -1.51 -24.42 -0.51
N ILE A 101 -2.25 -23.57 -1.21
CA ILE A 101 -1.88 -22.91 -2.49
C ILE A 101 -1.31 -21.49 -2.31
N ILE A 102 -1.10 -21.04 -1.07
CA ILE A 102 -0.59 -19.71 -0.75
C ILE A 102 0.86 -19.83 -0.28
N ASP A 103 1.76 -19.13 -0.96
CA ASP A 103 3.15 -18.96 -0.56
C ASP A 103 3.35 -17.59 0.09
N ILE A 104 3.64 -17.58 1.38
CA ILE A 104 3.80 -16.38 2.19
C ILE A 104 5.28 -16.09 2.34
N GLY A 105 5.72 -14.96 1.81
CA GLY A 105 7.03 -14.39 2.06
C GLY A 105 6.95 -13.26 3.08
N ARG A 106 7.96 -13.18 3.94
CA ARG A 106 8.15 -12.11 4.92
C ARG A 106 9.60 -11.66 4.91
N LEU A 107 9.81 -10.35 4.97
CA LEU A 107 11.11 -9.74 5.29
C LEU A 107 10.93 -8.78 6.46
N GLN A 108 11.86 -8.81 7.41
CA GLN A 108 11.87 -7.85 8.51
C GLN A 108 13.24 -7.19 8.63
N VAL A 109 13.26 -5.85 8.65
CA VAL A 109 14.48 -5.05 8.82
C VAL A 109 14.29 -4.01 9.91
N THR A 110 15.39 -3.62 10.55
CA THR A 110 15.43 -2.54 11.54
C THR A 110 16.33 -1.43 11.03
N ILE A 111 15.79 -0.22 10.97
CA ILE A 111 16.47 0.99 10.50
C ILE A 111 16.84 1.82 11.73
N PRO A 112 18.13 2.14 11.95
CA PRO A 112 18.54 2.96 13.10
C PRO A 112 17.99 4.38 13.02
N SER A 113 17.65 4.95 14.18
CA SER A 113 17.01 6.23 14.39
C SER A 113 15.49 6.23 14.15
N ALA A 114 14.75 6.42 15.25
CA ALA A 114 13.30 6.60 15.23
C ALA A 114 12.86 7.82 14.40
N SER A 115 13.73 8.83 14.26
CA SER A 115 13.46 10.04 13.46
C SER A 115 13.20 9.75 11.98
N LYS A 116 13.63 8.59 11.47
CA LYS A 116 13.45 8.20 10.06
C LYS A 116 12.07 7.64 9.75
N TYR A 117 11.16 7.59 10.72
CA TYR A 117 9.86 6.95 10.56
C TYR A 117 9.05 7.53 9.40
N ASP A 118 8.93 8.85 9.34
CA ASP A 118 8.20 9.51 8.25
C ASP A 118 8.95 9.40 6.91
N ASP A 119 10.29 9.48 6.92
CA ASP A 119 11.12 9.32 5.72
C ASP A 119 10.97 7.92 5.11
N VAL A 120 10.94 6.88 5.93
CA VAL A 120 10.71 5.49 5.51
C VAL A 120 9.32 5.34 4.90
N ILE A 121 8.29 5.90 5.55
CA ILE A 121 6.92 5.86 5.05
C ILE A 121 6.82 6.56 3.69
N ASN A 122 7.39 7.76 3.57
CA ASN A 122 7.34 8.57 2.35
C ASN A 122 8.14 7.93 1.22
N THR A 123 9.29 7.33 1.52
CA THR A 123 10.11 6.61 0.52
C THR A 123 9.38 5.39 -0.04
N ILE A 124 8.68 4.64 0.82
CA ILE A 124 7.91 3.46 0.40
C ILE A 124 6.61 3.88 -0.30
N TRP A 125 5.87 4.86 0.22
CA TRP A 125 4.59 5.33 -0.32
C TRP A 125 4.77 6.36 -1.45
N ASP A 126 5.68 6.07 -2.36
CA ASP A 126 5.96 6.93 -3.51
C ASP A 126 5.49 6.27 -4.82
N TYR A 127 4.17 6.17 -4.98
CA TYR A 127 3.54 5.46 -6.09
C TYR A 127 3.38 6.31 -7.36
N ASN A 128 3.61 7.62 -7.28
CA ASN A 128 3.40 8.57 -8.38
C ASN A 128 4.73 9.12 -8.94
N ASP A 129 5.88 8.71 -8.42
CA ASP A 129 7.18 9.13 -8.95
C ASP A 129 7.45 8.47 -10.31
N LYS A 130 7.24 9.26 -11.37
CA LYS A 130 7.46 8.88 -12.77
C LYS A 130 8.95 8.79 -13.14
N GLN A 131 9.88 9.19 -12.25
CA GLN A 131 11.31 9.34 -12.51
C GLN A 131 12.20 8.29 -11.82
N LYS A 132 11.66 7.52 -10.85
CA LYS A 132 12.42 6.43 -10.20
C LYS A 132 12.66 5.27 -11.16
N LEU A 133 13.88 5.23 -11.69
CA LEU A 133 14.41 4.10 -12.46
C LEU A 133 14.87 2.96 -11.54
N ASP A 134 15.20 3.25 -10.28
CA ASP A 134 15.68 2.31 -9.26
C ASP A 134 14.87 2.45 -7.94
N ASP A 135 14.70 1.34 -7.23
CA ASP A 135 13.97 1.20 -5.94
C ASP A 135 12.44 1.36 -5.95
N ILE A 136 11.74 0.58 -6.78
CA ILE A 136 10.27 0.49 -6.79
C ILE A 136 9.76 -0.31 -5.57
N PHE A 137 8.96 0.33 -4.70
CA PHE A 137 8.29 -0.33 -3.56
C PHE A 137 6.82 -0.67 -3.84
N ILE A 138 6.09 0.23 -4.54
CA ILE A 138 4.69 0.03 -4.92
C ILE A 138 4.61 -0.28 -6.40
N ILE A 139 4.37 -1.55 -6.71
CA ILE A 139 4.35 -2.04 -8.10
C ILE A 139 2.95 -1.85 -8.70
N GLY A 140 2.85 -1.03 -9.74
CA GLY A 140 1.61 -0.82 -10.49
C GLY A 140 1.60 0.53 -11.18
N TYR A 141 0.48 0.86 -11.80
CA TYR A 141 0.27 2.17 -12.43
C TYR A 141 -0.94 2.85 -11.82
N LEU A 142 -0.81 4.12 -11.45
CA LEU A 142 -1.92 4.90 -10.93
C LEU A 142 -3.09 4.96 -11.92
N ALA A 143 -4.30 4.68 -11.45
CA ALA A 143 -5.51 4.64 -12.27
C ALA A 143 -6.67 5.49 -11.71
N ARG A 144 -6.75 5.65 -10.39
CA ARG A 144 -7.74 6.51 -9.73
C ARG A 144 -7.21 7.01 -8.40
N VAL A 145 -7.46 8.28 -8.08
CA VAL A 145 -7.08 8.92 -6.82
C VAL A 145 -8.35 9.34 -6.09
N TYR A 146 -8.57 8.84 -4.88
CA TYR A 146 -9.59 9.39 -3.97
C TYR A 146 -8.95 10.42 -3.03
N THR A 147 -7.79 10.07 -2.48
CA THR A 147 -6.92 10.93 -1.65
C THR A 147 -5.46 10.52 -1.87
N PRO A 148 -4.45 11.29 -1.41
CA PRO A 148 -3.04 10.93 -1.60
C PRO A 148 -2.61 9.67 -0.82
N PHE A 149 -3.46 9.18 0.09
CA PHE A 149 -3.24 7.96 0.86
C PHE A 149 -4.15 6.80 0.44
N LEU A 150 -5.04 6.99 -0.54
CA LEU A 150 -5.98 5.97 -1.00
C LEU A 150 -6.21 6.07 -2.51
N VAL A 151 -5.74 5.05 -3.23
CA VAL A 151 -5.75 5.02 -4.70
C VAL A 151 -6.17 3.65 -5.23
N ILE A 152 -6.61 3.63 -6.50
CA ILE A 152 -6.68 2.41 -7.30
C ILE A 152 -5.52 2.40 -8.27
N MET A 153 -4.83 1.26 -8.34
CA MET A 153 -3.73 1.05 -9.26
C MET A 153 -4.05 -0.11 -10.21
N GLU A 154 -3.69 0.06 -11.48
CA GLU A 154 -3.54 -1.04 -12.42
C GLU A 154 -2.38 -1.93 -11.94
N GLN A 155 -2.64 -3.23 -11.81
CA GLN A 155 -1.62 -4.21 -11.42
C GLN A 155 -0.56 -4.30 -12.51
N GLY A 156 0.71 -4.20 -12.11
CA GLY A 156 1.87 -4.36 -12.97
C GLY A 156 2.84 -5.42 -12.45
N ASN A 157 3.97 -5.55 -13.13
CA ASN A 157 5.19 -6.20 -12.61
C ASN A 157 6.40 -5.32 -12.92
N ILE A 158 7.52 -5.51 -12.20
CA ILE A 158 8.67 -4.60 -12.28
C ILE A 158 9.26 -4.55 -13.70
N TYR A 159 9.27 -5.67 -14.41
CA TYR A 159 9.80 -5.76 -15.78
C TYR A 159 8.74 -5.59 -16.87
N GLN A 160 7.55 -5.11 -16.52
CA GLN A 160 6.47 -4.98 -17.48
C GLN A 160 6.74 -3.80 -18.41
N THR A 161 7.21 -4.09 -19.62
CA THR A 161 7.43 -3.06 -20.64
C THR A 161 6.18 -2.76 -21.47
N VAL A 162 5.18 -3.67 -21.47
CA VAL A 162 3.94 -3.53 -22.23
C VAL A 162 2.73 -3.81 -21.36
N ARG A 163 1.78 -2.86 -21.33
CA ARG A 163 0.51 -3.03 -20.59
C ARG A 163 -0.33 -4.13 -21.24
N THR A 164 -0.91 -5.00 -20.41
CA THR A 164 -1.79 -6.06 -20.92
C THR A 164 -3.12 -5.49 -21.40
N ILE A 165 -3.76 -6.17 -22.35
CA ILE A 165 -5.11 -5.80 -22.82
C ILE A 165 -6.15 -5.98 -21.70
N ARG A 166 -5.97 -6.99 -20.83
CA ARG A 166 -6.85 -7.28 -19.70
C ARG A 166 -6.28 -6.68 -18.41
N ARG A 167 -6.48 -5.38 -18.24
CA ARG A 167 -6.03 -4.65 -17.05
C ARG A 167 -6.82 -5.12 -15.83
N ARG A 168 -6.09 -5.32 -14.74
CA ARG A 168 -6.62 -5.65 -13.41
C ARG A 168 -6.27 -4.52 -12.48
N PHE A 169 -7.14 -4.28 -11.51
CA PHE A 169 -6.98 -3.17 -10.60
C PHE A 169 -6.99 -3.64 -9.16
N SER A 170 -6.40 -2.87 -8.26
CA SER A 170 -6.36 -3.15 -6.84
C SER A 170 -6.32 -1.85 -6.06
N VAL A 171 -6.88 -1.88 -4.85
CA VAL A 171 -6.75 -0.78 -3.91
C VAL A 171 -5.34 -0.79 -3.33
N ALA A 172 -4.70 0.38 -3.29
CA ALA A 172 -3.51 0.62 -2.48
C ALA A 172 -3.80 1.75 -1.50
N ALA A 173 -3.26 1.65 -0.28
CA ALA A 173 -3.48 2.67 0.73
C ALA A 173 -2.34 2.77 1.73
N LYS A 174 -2.11 3.99 2.23
CA LYS A 174 -1.34 4.25 3.44
C LYS A 174 -2.32 4.46 4.60
N ILE A 175 -2.27 3.60 5.60
CA ILE A 175 -3.17 3.59 6.75
C ILE A 175 -2.37 3.76 8.03
N LYS A 176 -2.59 4.88 8.73
CA LYS A 176 -2.07 5.07 10.08
C LYS A 176 -2.97 4.33 11.07
N VAL A 177 -2.47 3.22 11.60
CA VAL A 177 -3.20 2.36 12.55
C VAL A 177 -3.17 2.95 13.95
N SER A 178 -2.03 3.54 14.31
CA SER A 178 -1.77 4.19 15.58
C SER A 178 -0.68 5.26 15.41
N ASN A 179 -0.27 5.94 16.48
CA ASN A 179 0.84 6.90 16.40
C ASN A 179 2.18 6.23 16.07
N ASP A 180 2.35 4.98 16.46
CA ASP A 180 3.58 4.20 16.28
C ASP A 180 3.50 3.19 15.13
N THR A 181 2.35 2.99 14.48
CA THR A 181 2.20 1.97 13.43
C THR A 181 1.49 2.53 12.19
N THR A 182 2.16 2.37 11.04
CA THR A 182 1.60 2.62 9.71
C THR A 182 1.63 1.34 8.90
N VAL A 183 0.53 1.08 8.19
CA VAL A 183 0.43 -0.02 7.23
C VAL A 183 0.28 0.54 5.83
N ILE A 184 1.14 0.10 4.91
CA ILE A 184 1.00 0.38 3.48
C ILE A 184 0.48 -0.89 2.82
N VAL A 185 -0.75 -0.82 2.29
CA VAL A 185 -1.39 -1.90 1.53
C VAL A 185 -0.96 -1.78 0.06
N CYS A 186 -0.30 -2.80 -0.46
CA CYS A 186 0.13 -2.84 -1.86
C CYS A 186 -1.01 -3.28 -2.80
N PRO A 187 -1.02 -2.86 -4.07
CA PRO A 187 -2.08 -3.16 -5.05
C PRO A 187 -2.03 -4.60 -5.60
N THR A 188 -2.10 -5.60 -4.72
CA THR A 188 -1.97 -7.02 -5.06
C THR A 188 -3.30 -7.79 -5.00
N ARG A 189 -4.25 -7.36 -4.17
CA ARG A 189 -5.59 -7.93 -4.07
C ARG A 189 -6.47 -7.42 -5.21
N THR A 190 -6.58 -8.22 -6.27
CA THR A 190 -7.33 -7.90 -7.48
C THR A 190 -8.81 -7.66 -7.21
N LEU A 191 -9.32 -6.51 -7.69
CA LEU A 191 -10.75 -6.21 -7.72
C LEU A 191 -11.49 -7.09 -8.72
N ASN A 192 -12.78 -7.29 -8.52
CA ASN A 192 -13.65 -8.00 -9.47
C ASN A 192 -13.99 -7.15 -10.71
N TYR A 193 -13.01 -6.46 -11.29
CA TYR A 193 -13.17 -5.59 -12.45
C TYR A 193 -12.08 -5.85 -13.50
N ILE A 194 -12.49 -5.96 -14.76
CA ILE A 194 -11.61 -6.09 -15.93
C ILE A 194 -12.04 -5.04 -16.95
N GLY A 195 -11.15 -4.13 -17.31
CA GLY A 195 -11.49 -3.03 -18.23
C GLY A 195 -10.49 -1.89 -18.19
N GLY A 196 -10.91 -0.71 -18.63
CA GLY A 196 -10.15 0.53 -18.46
C GLY A 196 -10.88 1.45 -17.48
N ILE A 197 -10.14 2.07 -16.55
CA ILE A 197 -10.70 3.12 -15.69
C ILE A 197 -10.51 4.45 -16.40
N VAL A 198 -11.63 5.10 -16.71
CA VAL A 198 -11.75 6.53 -17.06
C VAL A 198 -12.50 7.28 -15.97
N LYS A 199 -12.49 8.62 -16.00
CA LYS A 199 -13.13 9.48 -14.98
C LYS A 199 -14.57 9.07 -14.60
N LYS A 200 -15.40 8.72 -15.59
CA LYS A 200 -16.82 8.34 -15.40
C LYS A 200 -17.05 6.87 -14.98
N THR A 201 -16.00 6.07 -14.85
CA THR A 201 -16.14 4.66 -14.43
C THR A 201 -16.69 4.62 -13.00
N ASN A 202 -17.73 3.82 -12.75
CA ASN A 202 -18.23 3.57 -11.41
C ASN A 202 -17.66 2.23 -10.92
N LEU A 203 -16.97 2.24 -9.77
CA LEU A 203 -16.34 1.03 -9.21
C LEU A 203 -17.10 0.47 -8.00
N ILE A 204 -18.17 1.11 -7.53
CA ILE A 204 -18.91 0.74 -6.31
C ILE A 204 -19.32 -0.75 -6.32
N GLU A 205 -19.98 -1.21 -7.38
CA GLU A 205 -20.44 -2.59 -7.50
C GLU A 205 -19.27 -3.59 -7.55
N PHE A 206 -18.17 -3.21 -8.20
CA PHE A 206 -16.97 -4.06 -8.31
C PHE A 206 -16.19 -4.14 -7.01
N LEU A 207 -16.15 -3.04 -6.24
CA LEU A 207 -15.57 -3.03 -4.89
C LEU A 207 -16.40 -3.93 -3.96
N HIS A 208 -17.73 -3.83 -3.97
CA HIS A 208 -18.61 -4.69 -3.17
C HIS A 208 -18.54 -6.16 -3.56
N SER A 209 -18.47 -6.46 -4.86
CA SER A 209 -18.36 -7.85 -5.34
C SER A 209 -16.94 -8.41 -5.25
N THR A 210 -15.95 -7.59 -4.86
CA THR A 210 -14.61 -8.11 -4.59
C THR A 210 -14.65 -8.99 -3.36
N LYS A 211 -14.05 -10.17 -3.49
CA LYS A 211 -14.10 -11.21 -2.46
C LYS A 211 -13.64 -10.67 -1.11
N PRO A 212 -14.47 -10.73 -0.04
CA PRO A 212 -14.16 -10.12 1.25
C PRO A 212 -13.04 -10.87 1.98
N ILE A 213 -12.43 -10.20 2.96
CA ILE A 213 -11.53 -10.84 3.93
C ILE A 213 -12.33 -11.08 5.20
N GLU A 214 -12.33 -12.33 5.68
CA GLU A 214 -12.89 -12.66 6.99
C GLU A 214 -11.89 -12.26 8.08
N THR A 215 -12.13 -11.12 8.73
CA THR A 215 -11.22 -10.53 9.71
C THR A 215 -11.44 -11.04 11.13
N ASP A 216 -12.45 -11.86 11.39
CA ASP A 216 -12.81 -12.44 12.70
C ASP A 216 -12.14 -13.81 12.97
N ILE A 217 -11.47 -14.37 11.97
CA ILE A 217 -10.78 -15.67 12.06
C ILE A 217 -9.25 -15.53 12.12
N LYS A 218 -8.54 -16.67 12.22
CA LYS A 218 -7.07 -16.73 12.16
C LYS A 218 -6.57 -16.29 10.78
N ALA A 219 -5.44 -15.59 10.74
CA ALA A 219 -4.86 -15.02 9.52
C ALA A 219 -4.70 -16.05 8.38
N GLU A 220 -4.22 -17.24 8.74
CA GLU A 220 -3.97 -18.34 7.81
C GLU A 220 -5.26 -18.89 7.19
N GLN A 221 -6.31 -18.99 8.00
CA GLN A 221 -7.63 -19.41 7.53
C GLN A 221 -8.25 -18.33 6.64
N ALA A 222 -8.09 -17.05 7.01
CA ALA A 222 -8.53 -15.92 6.19
C ALA A 222 -7.82 -15.90 4.83
N LEU A 223 -6.50 -16.15 4.78
CA LEU A 223 -5.74 -16.26 3.53
C LEU A 223 -6.20 -17.42 2.65
N ASP A 224 -6.34 -18.62 3.21
CA ASP A 224 -6.79 -19.80 2.46
C ASP A 224 -8.21 -19.61 1.91
N LYS A 225 -9.10 -18.96 2.68
CA LYS A 225 -10.43 -18.58 2.20
C LYS A 225 -10.36 -17.50 1.14
N LEU A 226 -9.52 -16.48 1.30
CA LEU A 226 -9.39 -15.37 0.34
C LEU A 226 -8.91 -15.87 -1.03
N ARG A 227 -7.95 -16.79 -1.09
CA ARG A 227 -7.36 -17.33 -2.35
C ARG A 227 -6.91 -16.24 -3.34
N SER A 228 -6.40 -15.13 -2.82
CA SER A 228 -5.88 -14.01 -3.59
C SER A 228 -4.52 -13.61 -3.06
N ASN A 229 -3.75 -12.88 -3.87
CA ASN A 229 -2.55 -12.23 -3.39
C ASN A 229 -2.91 -11.15 -2.37
N ILE A 230 -2.04 -10.94 -1.40
CA ILE A 230 -2.04 -9.79 -0.50
C ILE A 230 -0.60 -9.47 -0.11
N ALA A 231 -0.24 -8.20 -0.18
CA ALA A 231 1.07 -7.72 0.19
C ALA A 231 0.98 -6.33 0.82
N GLY A 232 1.95 -6.02 1.66
CA GLY A 232 2.04 -4.72 2.30
C GLY A 232 3.19 -4.60 3.29
N TYR A 233 3.40 -3.38 3.73
CA TYR A 233 4.41 -3.00 4.71
C TYR A 233 3.74 -2.67 6.03
N ILE A 234 4.32 -3.17 7.12
CA ILE A 234 4.00 -2.79 8.49
C ILE A 234 5.23 -2.04 9.01
N ILE A 235 5.08 -0.74 9.23
CA ILE A 235 6.16 0.16 9.63
C ILE A 235 5.85 0.59 11.06
N LYS A 236 6.75 0.26 11.99
CA LYS A 236 6.59 0.57 13.41
C LYS A 236 7.69 1.51 13.87
N HIS A 237 7.28 2.62 14.48
CA HIS A 237 8.16 3.50 15.24
C HIS A 237 8.54 2.81 16.55
N ARG A 238 9.83 2.72 16.85
CA ARG A 238 10.39 2.21 18.11
C ARG A 238 11.13 3.33 18.83
N ASP A 239 11.65 3.07 20.02
CA ASP A 239 12.30 4.09 20.84
C ASP A 239 13.53 4.72 20.17
N ASP A 240 14.32 3.92 19.45
CA ASP A 240 15.58 4.31 18.81
C ASP A 240 15.68 3.92 17.33
N SER A 241 14.60 3.37 16.76
CA SER A 241 14.64 2.72 15.45
C SER A 241 13.27 2.70 14.77
N VAL A 242 13.28 2.32 13.50
CA VAL A 242 12.08 2.03 12.71
C VAL A 242 12.14 0.58 12.27
N GLU A 243 11.11 -0.19 12.61
CA GLU A 243 10.98 -1.59 12.19
C GLU A 243 10.09 -1.66 10.96
N VAL A 244 10.59 -2.26 9.87
CA VAL A 244 9.83 -2.47 8.63
C VAL A 244 9.66 -3.97 8.44
N THR A 245 8.41 -4.42 8.48
CA THR A 245 8.04 -5.79 8.10
C THR A 245 7.26 -5.75 6.78
N TYR A 246 7.78 -6.41 5.75
CA TYR A 246 7.08 -6.59 4.49
C TYR A 246 6.54 -8.01 4.39
N ILE A 247 5.26 -8.14 4.06
CA ILE A 247 4.58 -9.42 3.85
C ILE A 247 4.10 -9.46 2.41
N ASN A 248 4.29 -10.60 1.75
CA ASN A 248 3.78 -10.85 0.41
C ASN A 248 3.34 -12.32 0.28
N ALA A 249 2.02 -12.52 0.39
CA ALA A 249 1.35 -13.78 0.19
C ALA A 249 0.88 -13.91 -1.26
N ILE A 250 1.38 -14.92 -1.96
CA ILE A 250 1.14 -15.15 -3.38
C ILE A 250 0.31 -16.42 -3.56
N CYS A 251 -0.82 -16.28 -4.24
CA CYS A 251 -1.66 -17.40 -4.65
C CYS A 251 -1.11 -18.03 -5.94
N GLU A 252 -0.87 -19.35 -5.93
CA GLU A 252 -0.19 -20.08 -7.00
C GLU A 252 -0.90 -20.02 -8.37
N PHE A 253 -2.19 -19.68 -8.41
CA PHE A 253 -2.97 -19.69 -9.66
C PHE A 253 -2.66 -18.54 -10.63
N ARG A 254 -2.02 -17.44 -10.19
CA ARG A 254 -1.94 -16.20 -10.99
C ARG A 254 -0.55 -15.59 -10.98
N ASN A 255 0.16 -15.67 -12.11
CA ASN A 255 1.45 -15.02 -12.32
C ASN A 255 2.49 -15.36 -11.23
N TYR A 256 2.42 -16.56 -10.65
CA TYR A 256 3.17 -16.96 -9.46
C TYR A 256 4.67 -16.67 -9.57
N ASN A 257 5.31 -17.08 -10.67
CA ASN A 257 6.74 -16.86 -10.89
C ASN A 257 7.10 -15.37 -11.00
N ASN A 258 6.26 -14.56 -11.65
CA ASN A 258 6.50 -13.12 -11.76
C ASN A 258 6.34 -12.45 -10.40
N ASN A 259 5.29 -12.79 -9.65
CA ASN A 259 5.08 -12.25 -8.30
C ASN A 259 6.22 -12.63 -7.35
N LYS A 260 6.78 -13.84 -7.48
CA LYS A 260 7.98 -14.25 -6.71
C LYS A 260 9.20 -13.42 -7.06
N ARG A 261 9.45 -13.21 -8.35
CA ARG A 261 10.56 -12.37 -8.82
C ARG A 261 10.41 -10.93 -8.34
N ASP A 262 9.21 -10.37 -8.44
CA ASP A 262 8.88 -9.03 -7.93
C ASP A 262 9.13 -8.96 -6.42
N ARG A 263 8.71 -9.97 -5.66
CA ARG A 263 8.95 -10.08 -4.21
C ARG A 263 10.45 -10.05 -3.88
N ASP A 264 11.27 -10.81 -4.60
CA ASP A 264 12.72 -10.87 -4.35
C ASP A 264 13.42 -9.51 -4.62
N ILE A 265 12.94 -8.78 -5.63
CA ILE A 265 13.42 -7.42 -5.91
C ILE A 265 12.96 -6.46 -4.84
N THR A 266 11.70 -6.51 -4.43
CA THR A 266 11.19 -5.71 -3.32
C THR A 266 12.00 -5.96 -2.04
N TYR A 267 12.37 -7.21 -1.75
CA TYR A 267 13.27 -7.51 -0.63
C TYR A 267 14.64 -6.82 -0.77
N THR A 268 15.21 -6.83 -1.97
CA THR A 268 16.48 -6.15 -2.26
C THR A 268 16.36 -4.64 -2.03
N ASN A 269 15.28 -4.02 -2.51
CA ASN A 269 15.02 -2.59 -2.33
C ASN A 269 14.86 -2.22 -0.84
N ILE A 270 14.15 -3.05 -0.06
CA ILE A 270 14.00 -2.85 1.39
C ILE A 270 15.34 -2.97 2.12
N LEU A 271 16.17 -3.94 1.74
CA LEU A 271 17.51 -4.11 2.32
C LEU A 271 18.44 -2.93 1.97
N ASN A 272 18.31 -2.36 0.77
CA ASN A 272 19.04 -1.17 0.37
C ASN A 272 18.55 0.08 1.11
N LEU A 273 17.22 0.25 1.24
CA LEU A 273 16.61 1.33 2.01
C LEU A 273 17.17 1.36 3.43
N ALA A 274 17.19 0.20 4.11
CA ALA A 274 17.68 0.10 5.48
C ALA A 274 19.16 0.48 5.66
N LYS A 275 19.95 0.46 4.59
CA LYS A 275 21.38 0.84 4.61
C LYS A 275 21.60 2.32 4.30
N ASN A 276 20.71 2.95 3.53
CA ASN A 276 20.97 4.22 2.85
C ASN A 276 20.11 5.38 3.34
N ILE A 277 19.00 5.11 4.04
CA ILE A 277 18.14 6.13 4.66
C ILE A 277 18.67 6.59 6.00
#